data_AF-A0AAD7SB78-F1
#
_entry.id   AF-A0AAD7SB78-F1
#
_cell.length_a   1.000
_cell.length_b   1.000
_cell.length_c   1.000
_cell.angle_alpha   90.00
_cell.angle_beta   90.00
_cell.angle_gamma   90.00
#
_symmetry.space_group_name_H-M   'P 1'
#
loop_
_entity.id
_entity.type
_entity.pdbx_description
1 polymer ?
#
loop_
_entity_poly.entity_id
_entity_poly.type
_entity_poly.pdbx_seq_one_letter_code
_entity_poly.pdbx_strand_id
1 'polypeptide(L)'
;MMSPQLKVKGEEREKRMKTCPSKMKEYKPHDTFAIPEWKGFVHNPLNKANLLNYMGEAWAAQYKSLPAGCTLILGGIFRDPGRTVLLSADCQVELPELSCEKHEEADTRMFAHIAYSVQHLHHKRAVVVATDTDVIMMCIYYITHMDGLQEQWVKKMDIYLPAHAIADALAVKHDVEAADLSSMLLSTYILTGCDTVSYLYRRGKKRAYKTAVDHLEDLLPQCRYGDPGKAWMLKKML
;
A
#
# COMPACT_ATOMS: atom_id res chain seq x y z
N MET A 1 23.03 14.49 16.89
CA MET A 1 21.92 14.02 17.76
C MET A 1 21.05 13.08 16.94
N MET A 2 21.14 11.77 17.19
CA MET A 2 20.31 10.77 16.52
C MET A 2 18.91 10.76 17.14
N SER A 3 17.88 10.85 16.31
CA SER A 3 16.46 10.77 16.71
C SER A 3 16.16 9.38 17.32
N PRO A 4 15.37 9.27 18.39
CA PRO A 4 15.04 7.99 19.05
C PRO A 4 14.03 7.11 18.29
N GLN A 5 13.77 7.38 17.01
CA GLN A 5 12.89 6.57 16.16
C GLN A 5 13.60 5.29 15.67
N LEU A 6 14.12 4.51 16.62
CA LEU A 6 14.51 3.12 16.38
C LEU A 6 13.29 2.40 15.76
N LYS A 7 13.45 2.03 14.49
CA LYS A 7 12.48 1.33 13.64
C LYS A 7 11.95 0.08 14.38
N VAL A 8 10.78 0.19 15.02
CA VAL A 8 10.04 -0.95 15.62
C VAL A 8 9.91 -2.10 14.60
N LYS A 9 9.65 -1.76 13.33
CA LYS A 9 9.57 -2.72 12.22
C LYS A 9 10.93 -3.35 11.85
N GLY A 10 12.01 -2.58 11.94
CA GLY A 10 13.38 -3.07 11.74
C GLY A 10 13.77 -4.08 12.82
N GLU A 11 13.46 -3.77 14.08
CA GLU A 11 13.68 -4.68 15.20
C GLU A 11 12.81 -5.95 15.10
N GLU A 12 11.56 -5.85 14.67
CA GLU A 12 10.71 -7.02 14.45
C GLU A 12 11.20 -7.87 13.27
N ARG A 13 11.66 -7.24 12.19
CA ARG A 13 12.29 -7.93 11.05
C ARG A 13 13.57 -8.64 11.47
N GLU A 14 14.40 -8.01 12.28
CA GLU A 14 15.58 -8.64 12.89
C GLU A 14 15.20 -9.80 13.81
N LYS A 15 14.17 -9.66 14.65
CA LYS A 15 13.67 -10.76 15.49
C LYS A 15 13.21 -11.94 14.62
N ARG A 16 12.46 -11.68 13.54
CA ARG A 16 12.03 -12.71 12.57
C ARG A 16 13.23 -13.38 11.88
N MET A 17 14.27 -12.62 11.54
CA MET A 17 15.53 -13.16 11.00
C MET A 17 16.32 -13.98 12.03
N LYS A 18 16.37 -13.55 13.30
CA LYS A 18 17.03 -14.27 14.40
C LYS A 18 16.30 -15.57 14.76
N THR A 19 14.98 -15.63 14.57
CA THR A 19 14.18 -16.85 14.75
C THR A 19 14.19 -17.78 13.53
N CYS A 20 14.75 -17.34 12.39
CA CYS A 20 14.93 -18.22 11.23
C CYS A 20 16.03 -19.25 11.54
N PRO A 21 15.77 -20.56 11.44
CA PRO A 21 16.78 -21.57 11.67
C PRO A 21 17.95 -21.40 10.69
N SER A 22 19.18 -21.49 11.17
CA SER A 22 20.42 -21.39 10.37
C SER A 22 20.59 -22.45 9.27
N LYS A 23 19.60 -23.35 9.10
CA LYS A 23 19.58 -24.47 8.16
C LYS A 23 18.37 -24.47 7.21
N MET A 24 17.71 -23.33 6.98
CA MET A 24 16.66 -23.29 5.96
C MET A 24 17.25 -23.40 4.55
N LYS A 25 16.77 -24.38 3.78
CA LYS A 25 17.17 -24.55 2.37
C LYS A 25 16.74 -23.31 1.58
N GLU A 26 17.68 -22.78 0.82
CA GLU A 26 17.42 -21.81 -0.22
C GLU A 26 17.02 -22.54 -1.51
N TYR A 27 15.99 -22.04 -2.19
CA TYR A 27 15.48 -22.57 -3.43
C TYR A 27 15.62 -21.54 -4.55
N LYS A 28 15.90 -22.02 -5.75
CA LYS A 28 15.87 -21.25 -6.99
C LYS A 28 14.67 -21.73 -7.80
N PRO A 29 13.60 -20.91 -7.94
CA PRO A 29 12.43 -21.27 -8.71
C PRO A 29 12.78 -21.58 -10.17
N HIS A 30 12.07 -22.55 -10.76
CA HIS A 30 12.19 -22.96 -12.16
C HIS A 30 10.90 -23.69 -12.58
N ASP A 31 10.48 -23.57 -13.84
CA ASP A 31 9.20 -24.10 -14.35
C ASP A 31 9.03 -25.61 -14.16
N THR A 32 10.14 -26.35 -14.17
CA THR A 32 10.13 -27.82 -14.12
C THR A 32 10.26 -28.40 -12.71
N PHE A 33 10.51 -27.57 -11.69
CA PHE A 33 10.70 -28.05 -10.32
C PHE A 33 9.39 -28.05 -9.55
N ALA A 34 9.18 -29.11 -8.76
CA ALA A 34 8.03 -29.20 -7.88
C ALA A 34 8.07 -28.09 -6.81
N ILE A 35 6.88 -27.59 -6.47
CA ILE A 35 6.73 -26.63 -5.38
C ILE A 35 7.14 -27.34 -4.08
N PRO A 36 8.14 -26.84 -3.34
CA PRO A 36 8.54 -27.42 -2.07
C PRO A 36 7.43 -27.25 -1.02
N GLU A 37 7.61 -27.82 0.18
CA GLU A 37 6.68 -27.59 1.28
C GLU A 37 6.50 -26.09 1.52
N TRP A 38 5.27 -25.61 1.30
CA TRP A 38 4.99 -24.19 1.13
C TRP A 38 5.30 -23.38 2.39
N LYS A 39 4.93 -23.87 3.58
CA LYS A 39 5.08 -23.11 4.83
C LYS A 39 6.55 -22.85 5.14
N GLY A 40 7.39 -23.87 5.01
CA GLY A 40 8.84 -23.76 5.19
C GLY A 40 9.48 -22.89 4.12
N PHE A 41 9.04 -23.01 2.88
CA PHE A 41 9.52 -22.17 1.78
C PHE A 41 9.25 -20.69 2.03
N VAL A 42 8.00 -20.30 2.31
CA VAL A 42 7.63 -18.89 2.51
C VAL A 42 8.12 -18.30 3.82
N HIS A 43 8.54 -19.12 4.78
CA HIS A 43 9.14 -18.60 6.01
C HIS A 43 10.52 -17.99 5.74
N ASN A 44 11.30 -18.56 4.82
CA ASN A 44 12.61 -18.04 4.42
C ASN A 44 12.47 -16.77 3.56
N PRO A 45 12.98 -15.60 4.00
CA PRO A 45 12.93 -14.35 3.22
C PRO A 45 13.62 -14.42 1.87
N LEU A 46 14.72 -15.18 1.74
CA LEU A 46 15.44 -15.33 0.48
C LEU A 46 14.61 -16.10 -0.55
N ASN A 47 13.89 -17.13 -0.11
CA ASN A 47 12.99 -17.89 -0.98
C ASN A 47 11.84 -17.01 -1.50
N LYS A 48 11.29 -16.14 -0.65
CA LYS A 48 10.28 -15.15 -1.07
C LYS A 48 10.83 -14.19 -2.12
N ALA A 49 12.03 -13.64 -1.89
CA ALA A 49 12.68 -12.75 -2.85
C ALA A 49 13.00 -13.47 -4.18
N ASN A 50 13.50 -14.70 -4.12
CA ASN A 50 13.77 -15.52 -5.31
C ASN A 50 12.50 -15.83 -6.09
N LEU A 51 11.40 -16.17 -5.41
CA LEU A 51 10.10 -16.41 -6.03
C LEU A 51 9.55 -15.16 -6.72
N LEU A 52 9.55 -14.02 -6.02
CA LEU A 52 9.11 -12.75 -6.59
C LEU A 52 9.93 -12.41 -7.83
N ASN A 53 11.27 -12.42 -7.74
CA ASN A 53 12.11 -12.10 -8.89
C ASN A 53 11.84 -13.04 -10.08
N TYR A 54 11.73 -14.34 -9.83
CA TYR A 54 11.39 -15.30 -10.87
C TYR A 54 10.05 -14.98 -11.54
N MET A 55 9.01 -14.65 -10.77
CA MET A 55 7.72 -14.22 -11.32
C MET A 55 7.86 -12.94 -12.15
N GLY A 56 8.57 -11.93 -11.64
CA GLY A 56 8.80 -10.67 -12.35
C GLY A 56 9.49 -10.88 -13.69
N GLU A 57 10.57 -11.67 -13.72
CA GLU A 57 11.29 -12.03 -14.95
C GLU A 57 10.44 -12.86 -15.91
N ALA A 58 9.61 -13.79 -15.39
CA ALA A 58 8.71 -14.58 -16.23
C ALA A 58 7.64 -13.72 -16.92
N TRP A 59 7.00 -12.81 -16.17
CA TRP A 59 6.05 -11.84 -16.74
C TRP A 59 6.72 -10.93 -17.76
N ALA A 60 7.92 -10.42 -17.44
CA ALA A 60 8.70 -9.59 -18.35
C ALA A 60 9.11 -10.35 -19.62
N ALA A 61 9.45 -11.63 -19.55
CA ALA A 61 9.80 -12.44 -20.72
C ALA A 61 8.58 -12.78 -21.59
N GLN A 62 7.39 -12.89 -20.99
CA GLN A 62 6.15 -13.29 -21.64
C GLN A 62 5.21 -12.12 -21.93
N TYR A 63 5.68 -10.87 -21.86
CA TYR A 63 4.83 -9.67 -21.98
C TYR A 63 3.95 -9.64 -23.24
N LYS A 64 4.41 -10.24 -24.35
CA LYS A 64 3.65 -10.35 -25.61
C LYS A 64 2.39 -11.20 -25.52
N SER A 65 2.24 -11.99 -24.44
CA SER A 65 1.02 -12.77 -24.16
C SER A 65 -0.07 -11.96 -23.47
N LEU A 66 0.23 -10.73 -23.04
CA LEU A 66 -0.77 -9.84 -22.45
C LEU A 66 -1.88 -9.52 -23.48
N PRO A 67 -3.16 -9.48 -23.06
CA PRO A 67 -4.24 -9.07 -23.95
C PRO A 67 -4.03 -7.67 -24.51
N ALA A 68 -4.51 -7.43 -25.74
CA ALA A 68 -4.50 -6.09 -26.33
C ALA A 68 -5.23 -5.09 -25.43
N GLY A 69 -4.64 -3.90 -25.24
CA GLY A 69 -5.16 -2.87 -24.34
C GLY A 69 -4.96 -3.16 -22.84
N CYS A 70 -4.27 -4.24 -22.48
CA CYS A 70 -3.88 -4.52 -21.11
C CYS A 70 -2.45 -4.05 -20.84
N THR A 71 -2.30 -3.31 -19.75
CA THR A 71 -1.00 -2.86 -19.24
C THR A 71 -0.79 -3.44 -17.85
N LEU A 72 0.39 -4.04 -17.64
CA LEU A 72 0.83 -4.58 -16.36
C LEU A 72 2.04 -3.77 -15.86
N ILE A 73 1.92 -3.17 -14.68
CA ILE A 73 3.01 -2.43 -14.04
C ILE A 73 3.52 -3.25 -12.86
N LEU A 74 4.79 -3.63 -12.89
CA LEU A 74 5.44 -4.49 -11.90
C LEU A 74 6.48 -3.67 -11.12
N GLY A 75 6.24 -3.43 -9.83
CA GLY A 75 7.17 -2.73 -8.93
C GLY A 75 7.45 -3.54 -7.68
N GLY A 76 8.72 -3.57 -7.23
CA GLY A 76 9.14 -4.28 -6.01
C GLY A 76 9.16 -5.81 -6.12
N ILE A 77 9.02 -6.35 -7.32
CA ILE A 77 9.04 -7.80 -7.60
C ILE A 77 10.44 -8.27 -8.04
N PHE A 78 11.29 -7.39 -8.55
CA PHE A 78 12.63 -7.71 -9.04
C PHE A 78 13.68 -7.72 -7.93
N ARG A 79 14.85 -8.30 -8.24
CA ARG A 79 16.05 -8.26 -7.37
C ARG A 79 16.50 -6.83 -7.07
N ASP A 80 16.39 -5.95 -8.05
CA ASP A 80 16.45 -4.51 -7.81
C ASP A 80 15.10 -4.07 -7.22
N PRO A 81 15.04 -3.75 -5.92
CA PRO A 81 13.78 -3.38 -5.27
C PRO A 81 13.28 -2.01 -5.74
N GLY A 82 14.15 -1.13 -6.24
CA GLY A 82 13.76 0.16 -6.77
C GLY A 82 13.06 0.05 -8.11
N ARG A 83 13.43 -0.94 -8.92
CA ARG A 83 12.97 -1.12 -10.30
C ARG A 83 11.45 -1.31 -10.42
N THR A 84 10.86 -0.52 -11.31
CA THR A 84 9.49 -0.67 -11.78
C THR A 84 9.46 -0.75 -13.31
N VAL A 85 8.72 -1.72 -13.85
CA VAL A 85 8.56 -1.90 -15.31
C VAL A 85 7.09 -1.88 -15.70
N LEU A 86 6.80 -1.31 -16.87
CA LEU A 86 5.53 -1.38 -17.55
C LEU A 86 5.62 -2.37 -18.70
N LEU A 87 4.65 -3.26 -18.77
CA LEU A 87 4.50 -4.29 -19.79
C LEU A 87 3.15 -4.11 -20.48
N SER A 88 3.15 -4.14 -21.80
CA SER A 88 1.95 -4.28 -22.65
C SER A 88 2.30 -5.19 -23.82
N ALA A 89 1.33 -5.73 -24.56
CA ALA A 89 1.60 -6.63 -25.68
C ALA A 89 2.65 -6.08 -26.69
N ASP A 90 2.73 -4.76 -26.82
CA ASP A 90 3.56 -4.06 -27.80
C ASP A 90 4.86 -3.49 -27.20
N CYS A 91 4.97 -3.36 -25.87
CA CYS A 91 6.13 -2.73 -25.26
C CYS A 91 6.49 -3.26 -23.86
N GLN A 92 7.78 -3.16 -23.57
CA GLN A 92 8.35 -3.31 -22.24
C GLN A 92 9.25 -2.11 -21.99
N VAL A 93 8.93 -1.31 -20.98
CA VAL A 93 9.68 -0.11 -20.62
C VAL A 93 9.87 -0.02 -19.12
N GLU A 94 11.01 0.49 -18.67
CA GLU A 94 11.17 0.86 -17.27
C GLU A 94 10.40 2.16 -17.01
N LEU A 95 9.84 2.30 -15.81
CA LEU A 95 9.14 3.50 -15.35
C LEU A 95 9.94 4.15 -14.22
N PRO A 96 10.86 5.08 -14.54
CA PRO A 96 11.65 5.79 -13.53
C PRO A 96 10.77 6.55 -12.53
N GLU A 97 9.60 7.04 -12.95
CA GLU A 97 8.68 7.81 -12.11
C GLU A 97 8.06 6.98 -10.97
N LEU A 98 8.04 5.65 -11.14
CA LEU A 98 7.59 4.71 -10.12
C LEU A 98 8.76 3.93 -9.51
N SER A 99 9.99 4.22 -9.91
CA SER A 99 11.17 3.51 -9.42
C SER A 99 11.73 4.20 -8.20
N CYS A 100 11.66 3.54 -7.03
CA CYS A 100 12.07 4.13 -5.76
C CYS A 100 12.57 3.05 -4.78
N GLU A 101 13.86 3.08 -4.45
CA GLU A 101 14.47 2.15 -3.49
C GLU A 101 13.94 2.34 -2.05
N LYS A 102 13.44 3.53 -1.73
CA LYS A 102 12.96 3.88 -0.38
C LYS A 102 11.56 3.35 -0.09
N HIS A 103 10.80 2.93 -1.10
CA HIS A 103 9.48 2.34 -0.92
C HIS A 103 9.62 0.91 -0.40
N GLU A 104 9.88 0.74 0.90
CA GLU A 104 10.04 -0.59 1.51
C GLU A 104 8.71 -1.37 1.52
N GLU A 105 7.58 -0.67 1.66
CA GLU A 105 6.27 -1.29 1.90
C GLU A 105 5.39 -1.36 0.64
N ALA A 106 4.60 -2.43 0.53
CA ALA A 106 3.77 -2.70 -0.64
C ALA A 106 2.59 -1.73 -0.77
N ASP A 107 2.03 -1.27 0.35
CA ASP A 107 0.97 -0.27 0.38
C ASP A 107 1.43 1.08 -0.21
N THR A 108 2.62 1.54 0.14
CA THR A 108 3.23 2.78 -0.38
C THR A 108 3.37 2.70 -1.90
N ARG A 109 3.87 1.58 -2.42
CA ARG A 109 3.98 1.35 -3.87
C ARG A 109 2.60 1.31 -4.53
N MET A 110 1.65 0.63 -3.91
CA MET A 110 0.29 0.49 -4.44
C MET A 110 -0.36 1.84 -4.69
N PHE A 111 -0.30 2.77 -3.73
CA PHE A 111 -0.90 4.10 -3.92
C PHE A 111 -0.11 4.99 -4.88
N ALA A 112 1.21 4.83 -4.97
CA ALA A 112 2.00 5.48 -6.04
C ALA A 112 1.57 5.00 -7.43
N HIS A 113 1.34 3.70 -7.60
CA HIS A 113 0.85 3.13 -8.87
C HIS A 113 -0.57 3.61 -9.21
N ILE A 114 -1.46 3.74 -8.22
CA ILE A 114 -2.80 4.31 -8.43
C ILE A 114 -2.69 5.77 -8.86
N ALA A 115 -1.88 6.58 -8.17
CA ALA A 115 -1.65 7.97 -8.52
C ALA A 115 -1.12 8.11 -9.95
N TYR A 116 -0.12 7.31 -10.33
CA TYR A 116 0.39 7.28 -11.71
C TYR A 116 -0.70 6.92 -12.72
N SER A 117 -1.50 5.88 -12.42
CA SER A 117 -2.60 5.41 -13.27
C SER A 117 -3.67 6.50 -13.47
N VAL A 118 -3.98 7.27 -12.43
CA VAL A 118 -4.96 8.37 -12.50
C VAL A 118 -4.38 9.56 -13.28
N GLN A 119 -3.16 9.99 -12.94
CA GLN A 119 -2.58 11.22 -13.46
C GLN A 119 -2.04 11.09 -14.88
N HIS A 120 -1.44 9.94 -15.22
CA HIS A 120 -0.73 9.73 -16.49
C HIS A 120 -1.51 8.85 -17.46
N LEU A 121 -2.33 7.91 -16.95
CA LEU A 121 -3.12 7.00 -17.79
C LEU A 121 -4.62 7.35 -17.78
N HIS A 122 -5.02 8.39 -17.04
CA HIS A 122 -6.38 8.90 -16.96
C HIS A 122 -7.42 7.86 -16.49
N HIS A 123 -6.98 6.86 -15.72
CA HIS A 123 -7.89 5.91 -15.10
C HIS A 123 -8.69 6.57 -13.98
N LYS A 124 -10.01 6.32 -13.96
CA LYS A 124 -10.94 6.91 -12.98
C LYS A 124 -11.40 5.94 -11.90
N ARG A 125 -11.08 4.66 -12.07
CA ARG A 125 -11.49 3.57 -11.16
C ARG A 125 -10.27 2.75 -10.77
N ALA A 126 -10.13 2.48 -9.47
CA ALA A 126 -9.11 1.59 -8.94
C ALA A 126 -9.76 0.46 -8.12
N VAL A 127 -9.24 -0.75 -8.28
CA VAL A 127 -9.59 -1.91 -7.45
C VAL A 127 -8.33 -2.38 -6.75
N VAL A 128 -8.28 -2.26 -5.43
CA VAL A 128 -7.19 -2.71 -4.58
C VAL A 128 -7.51 -4.08 -4.02
N VAL A 129 -6.65 -5.07 -4.30
CA VAL A 129 -6.78 -6.40 -3.70
C VAL A 129 -5.91 -6.45 -2.45
N ALA A 130 -6.53 -6.37 -1.27
CA ALA A 130 -5.82 -6.37 0.00
C ALA A 130 -6.70 -6.93 1.13
N THR A 131 -6.06 -7.62 2.08
CA THR A 131 -6.69 -8.04 3.34
C THR A 131 -6.35 -7.13 4.51
N ASP A 132 -5.31 -6.31 4.35
CA ASP A 132 -4.77 -5.42 5.37
C ASP A 132 -5.72 -4.24 5.65
N THR A 133 -5.91 -3.93 6.92
CA THR A 133 -6.75 -2.81 7.35
C THR A 133 -6.07 -1.47 7.08
N ASP A 134 -4.74 -1.41 7.14
CA ASP A 134 -3.98 -0.17 6.86
C ASP A 134 -4.25 0.28 5.42
N VAL A 135 -4.24 -0.66 4.47
CA VAL A 135 -4.57 -0.41 3.07
C VAL A 135 -6.03 0.03 2.89
N ILE A 136 -6.99 -0.56 3.63
CA ILE A 136 -8.40 -0.15 3.57
C ILE A 136 -8.56 1.30 4.04
N MET A 137 -7.92 1.68 5.15
CA MET A 137 -7.96 3.05 5.65
C MET A 137 -7.34 4.03 4.68
N MET A 138 -6.21 3.67 4.06
CA MET A 138 -5.60 4.48 3.01
C MET A 138 -6.50 4.61 1.78
N CYS A 139 -7.26 3.58 1.39
CA CYS A 139 -8.23 3.69 0.29
C CYS A 139 -9.34 4.69 0.58
N ILE A 140 -9.85 4.74 1.82
CA ILE A 140 -10.87 5.73 2.23
C ILE A 140 -10.28 7.15 2.24
N TYR A 141 -8.99 7.29 2.58
CA TYR A 141 -8.30 8.57 2.53
C TYR A 141 -8.04 9.03 1.09
N TYR A 142 -7.39 8.22 0.26
CA TYR A 142 -6.93 8.66 -1.06
C TYR A 142 -8.06 8.92 -2.06
N ILE A 143 -9.23 8.27 -1.93
CA ILE A 143 -10.36 8.56 -2.81
C ILE A 143 -10.87 10.00 -2.70
N THR A 144 -10.67 10.66 -1.56
CA THR A 144 -11.06 12.07 -1.35
C THR A 144 -9.90 13.05 -1.55
N HIS A 145 -8.68 12.57 -1.79
CA HIS A 145 -7.46 13.39 -1.87
C HIS A 145 -6.69 13.20 -3.20
N MET A 146 -7.15 12.30 -4.07
CA MET A 146 -6.53 12.02 -5.36
C MET A 146 -7.42 12.52 -6.49
N ASP A 147 -7.13 13.72 -6.97
CA ASP A 147 -7.87 14.34 -8.08
C ASP A 147 -7.91 13.41 -9.30
N GLY A 148 -9.11 13.24 -9.86
CA GLY A 148 -9.37 12.38 -11.02
C GLY A 148 -9.77 10.94 -10.69
N LEU A 149 -9.53 10.47 -9.47
CA LEU A 149 -10.03 9.16 -9.02
C LEU A 149 -11.51 9.29 -8.60
N GLN A 150 -12.40 8.59 -9.31
CA GLN A 150 -13.85 8.67 -9.08
C GLN A 150 -14.38 7.49 -8.27
N GLU A 151 -13.79 6.31 -8.48
CA GLU A 151 -14.19 5.10 -7.75
C GLU A 151 -12.97 4.35 -7.23
N GLN A 152 -12.98 4.08 -5.93
CA GLN A 152 -12.01 3.18 -5.32
C GLN A 152 -12.72 2.04 -4.61
N TRP A 153 -12.28 0.83 -4.89
CA TRP A 153 -12.81 -0.41 -4.36
C TRP A 153 -11.70 -1.19 -3.66
N VAL A 154 -12.02 -1.84 -2.53
CA VAL A 154 -11.14 -2.83 -1.91
C VAL A 154 -11.77 -4.21 -2.06
N LYS A 155 -11.09 -5.11 -2.77
CA LYS A 155 -11.44 -6.52 -2.83
C LYS A 155 -10.76 -7.25 -1.67
N LYS A 156 -11.55 -7.75 -0.73
CA LYS A 156 -11.12 -8.61 0.36
C LYS A 156 -11.83 -9.95 0.24
N MET A 157 -11.08 -11.01 -0.05
CA MET A 157 -11.65 -12.31 -0.43
C MET A 157 -12.61 -12.11 -1.63
N ASP A 158 -13.87 -12.51 -1.49
CA ASP A 158 -14.89 -12.38 -2.55
C ASP A 158 -15.82 -11.17 -2.34
N ILE A 159 -15.46 -10.25 -1.43
CA ILE A 159 -16.24 -9.06 -1.12
C ILE A 159 -15.55 -7.82 -1.67
N TYR A 160 -16.31 -6.96 -2.33
CA TYR A 160 -15.89 -5.63 -2.79
C TYR A 160 -16.45 -4.56 -1.86
N LEU A 161 -15.55 -3.78 -1.25
CA LEU A 161 -15.87 -2.67 -0.38
C LEU A 161 -15.71 -1.35 -1.15
N PRO A 162 -16.77 -0.55 -1.35
CA PRO A 162 -16.67 0.73 -2.04
C PRO A 162 -16.12 1.81 -1.12
N ALA A 163 -14.82 2.11 -1.19
CA ALA A 163 -14.19 3.13 -0.35
C ALA A 163 -14.79 4.53 -0.59
N HIS A 164 -15.08 4.87 -1.86
CA HIS A 164 -15.78 6.10 -2.25
C HIS A 164 -17.13 6.24 -1.53
N ALA A 165 -18.01 5.23 -1.64
CA ALA A 165 -19.33 5.29 -1.01
C ALA A 165 -19.27 5.26 0.53
N ILE A 166 -18.26 4.62 1.12
CA ILE A 166 -18.04 4.65 2.57
C ILE A 166 -17.67 6.07 3.02
N ALA A 167 -16.74 6.73 2.32
CA ALA A 167 -16.33 8.10 2.62
C ALA A 167 -17.55 9.05 2.53
N ASP A 168 -18.30 8.99 1.42
CA ASP A 168 -19.48 9.82 1.21
C ASP A 168 -20.57 9.58 2.26
N ALA A 169 -20.89 8.31 2.56
CA ALA A 169 -21.93 7.98 3.53
C ALA A 169 -21.58 8.44 4.95
N LEU A 170 -20.30 8.36 5.34
CA LEU A 170 -19.85 8.85 6.63
C LEU A 170 -19.81 10.39 6.66
N ALA A 171 -19.47 11.03 5.54
CA ALA A 171 -19.43 12.49 5.41
C ALA A 171 -20.83 13.08 5.59
N VAL A 172 -21.81 12.55 4.85
CA VAL A 172 -23.23 12.91 4.96
C VAL A 172 -23.76 12.66 6.37
N LYS A 173 -23.38 11.54 7.00
CA LYS A 173 -23.84 11.20 8.35
C LYS A 173 -23.40 12.21 9.41
N HIS A 174 -22.21 12.77 9.26
CA HIS A 174 -21.61 13.67 10.25
C HIS A 174 -21.61 15.14 9.81
N ASP A 175 -22.27 15.46 8.69
CA ASP A 175 -22.38 16.80 8.12
C ASP A 175 -21.02 17.51 7.97
N VAL A 176 -20.05 16.81 7.38
CA VAL A 176 -18.69 17.30 7.12
C VAL A 176 -18.22 16.91 5.72
N GLU A 177 -17.27 17.66 5.18
CA GLU A 177 -16.63 17.33 3.91
C GLU A 177 -15.93 15.97 3.96
N ALA A 178 -16.03 15.19 2.87
CA ALA A 178 -15.49 13.83 2.82
C ALA A 178 -13.96 13.79 3.02
N ALA A 179 -13.24 14.80 2.52
CA ALA A 179 -11.80 14.92 2.71
C ALA A 179 -11.40 15.19 4.18
N ASP A 180 -12.16 16.05 4.87
CA ASP A 180 -11.95 16.36 6.28
C ASP A 180 -12.22 15.12 7.15
N LEU A 181 -13.32 14.42 6.86
CA LEU A 181 -13.68 13.20 7.55
C LEU A 181 -12.64 12.08 7.34
N SER A 182 -12.22 11.84 6.11
CA SER A 182 -11.26 10.77 5.80
C SER A 182 -9.89 11.05 6.40
N SER A 183 -9.48 12.33 6.46
CA SER A 183 -8.29 12.79 7.19
C SER A 183 -8.39 12.53 8.69
N MET A 184 -9.54 12.82 9.31
CA MET A 184 -9.80 12.51 10.72
C MET A 184 -9.79 11.00 10.98
N LEU A 185 -10.41 10.22 10.11
CA LEU A 185 -10.45 8.76 10.20
C LEU A 185 -9.06 8.15 10.16
N LEU A 186 -8.22 8.57 9.20
CA LEU A 186 -6.85 8.09 9.07
C LEU A 186 -6.00 8.51 10.28
N SER A 187 -6.09 9.77 10.70
CA SER A 187 -5.36 10.30 11.86
C SER A 187 -5.71 9.54 13.14
N THR A 188 -7.00 9.35 13.40
CA THR A 188 -7.49 8.60 14.56
C THR A 188 -7.04 7.14 14.50
N TYR A 189 -7.08 6.53 13.31
CA TYR A 189 -6.61 5.17 13.12
C TYR A 189 -5.13 5.01 13.52
N ILE A 190 -4.26 5.88 13.00
CA ILE A 190 -2.82 5.87 13.31
C ILE A 190 -2.57 6.05 14.81
N LEU A 191 -3.25 7.02 15.45
CA LEU A 191 -3.08 7.30 16.89
C LEU A 191 -3.55 6.15 17.80
N THR A 192 -4.35 5.22 17.27
CA THR A 192 -4.92 4.11 18.04
C THR A 192 -4.22 2.79 17.80
N GLY A 193 -3.15 2.82 17.02
CA GLY A 193 -2.25 1.71 16.77
C GLY A 193 -2.34 1.17 15.34
N CYS A 194 -1.20 1.21 14.66
CA CYS A 194 -0.92 0.58 13.37
C CYS A 194 0.49 -0.04 13.44
N ASP A 195 1.03 -0.51 12.32
CA ASP A 195 2.37 -1.12 12.25
C ASP A 195 3.49 -0.24 12.83
N THR A 196 3.32 1.08 12.84
CA THR A 196 4.34 2.06 13.25
C THR A 196 4.08 2.73 14.59
N VAL A 197 2.88 2.56 15.17
CA VAL A 197 2.46 3.25 16.40
C VAL A 197 1.79 2.26 17.36
N SER A 198 2.16 2.33 18.65
CA SER A 198 1.54 1.53 19.71
C SER A 198 0.09 1.95 19.96
N TYR A 199 -0.74 1.01 20.40
CA TYR A 199 -2.13 1.29 20.77
C TYR A 199 -2.26 1.87 22.19
N LEU A 200 -3.30 2.68 22.41
CA LEU A 200 -3.66 3.18 23.74
C LEU A 200 -4.21 2.04 24.61
N TYR A 201 -3.64 1.85 25.80
CA TYR A 201 -4.03 0.78 26.72
C TYR A 201 -5.54 0.79 27.01
N ARG A 202 -6.21 -0.37 26.78
CA ARG A 202 -7.66 -0.58 26.95
C ARG A 202 -8.57 0.31 26.09
N ARG A 203 -8.07 0.89 25.00
CA ARG A 203 -8.87 1.68 24.05
C ARG A 203 -8.78 1.05 22.66
N GLY A 204 -9.89 0.46 22.20
CA GLY A 204 -9.98 -0.10 20.85
C GLY A 204 -10.37 0.92 19.79
N LYS A 205 -10.11 0.60 18.52
CA LYS A 205 -10.37 1.46 17.35
C LYS A 205 -11.81 1.98 17.27
N LYS A 206 -12.81 1.15 17.61
CA LYS A 206 -14.22 1.56 17.67
C LYS A 206 -14.48 2.68 18.68
N ARG A 207 -13.86 2.59 19.87
CA ARG A 207 -14.05 3.60 20.92
C ARG A 207 -13.35 4.90 20.55
N ALA A 208 -12.16 4.80 19.96
CA ALA A 208 -11.44 5.97 19.50
C ALA A 208 -12.13 6.68 18.34
N TYR A 209 -12.67 5.94 17.37
CA TYR A 209 -13.54 6.50 16.33
C TYR A 209 -14.71 7.28 16.93
N LYS A 210 -15.42 6.68 17.90
CA LYS A 210 -16.53 7.36 18.58
C LYS A 210 -16.05 8.66 19.24
N THR A 211 -14.96 8.61 19.99
CA THR A 211 -14.37 9.79 20.61
C THR A 211 -13.95 10.85 19.58
N ALA A 212 -13.40 10.45 18.43
CA ALA A 212 -13.00 11.40 17.41
C ALA A 212 -14.19 12.10 16.75
N VAL A 213 -15.30 11.38 16.54
CA VAL A 213 -16.57 11.96 16.08
C VAL A 213 -17.16 12.88 17.14
N ASP A 214 -17.15 12.48 18.42
CA ASP A 214 -17.69 13.31 19.52
C ASP A 214 -16.90 14.64 19.68
N HIS A 215 -15.66 14.71 19.18
CA HIS A 215 -14.77 15.88 19.22
C HIS A 215 -14.36 16.36 17.81
N LEU A 216 -15.24 16.17 16.82
CA LEU A 216 -14.90 16.41 15.42
C LEU A 216 -14.41 17.84 15.16
N GLU A 217 -15.14 18.84 15.65
CA GLU A 217 -14.80 20.27 15.49
C GLU A 217 -13.40 20.61 16.04
N ASP A 218 -13.03 20.02 17.17
CA ASP A 218 -11.73 20.24 17.82
C ASP A 218 -10.57 19.55 17.08
N LEU A 219 -10.86 18.41 16.44
CA LEU A 219 -9.86 17.55 15.80
C LEU A 219 -9.60 17.89 14.34
N LEU A 220 -10.62 18.33 13.59
CA LEU A 220 -10.48 18.64 12.16
C LEU A 220 -9.30 19.57 11.85
N PRO A 221 -9.06 20.68 12.59
CA PRO A 221 -7.90 21.55 12.35
C PRO A 221 -6.55 20.85 12.50
N GLN A 222 -6.49 19.77 13.28
CA GLN A 222 -5.28 19.00 13.56
C GLN A 222 -5.08 17.86 12.54
N CYS A 223 -6.16 17.38 11.93
CA CYS A 223 -6.16 16.26 10.99
C CYS A 223 -5.82 16.66 9.55
N ARG A 224 -5.80 17.95 9.21
CA ARG A 224 -5.37 18.50 7.91
C ARG A 224 -3.84 18.49 7.72
N TYR A 225 -3.20 17.39 8.10
CA TYR A 225 -1.76 17.25 7.99
C TYR A 225 -1.39 16.93 6.54
N GLY A 226 -0.89 17.91 5.78
CA GLY A 226 -0.51 17.75 4.38
C GLY A 226 -1.43 18.43 3.36
N ASP A 227 -2.45 19.18 3.79
CA ASP A 227 -3.27 19.94 2.86
C ASP A 227 -2.47 21.09 2.21
N PRO A 228 -2.61 21.28 0.88
CA PRO A 228 -1.80 22.20 0.09
C PRO A 228 -1.97 23.69 0.48
N GLY A 229 -2.96 24.01 1.32
CA GLY A 229 -3.11 25.34 1.90
C GLY A 229 -2.00 25.74 2.87
N LYS A 230 -1.17 24.81 3.36
CA LYS A 230 -0.08 25.13 4.32
C LYS A 230 1.27 24.45 4.15
N ALA A 231 1.48 23.45 3.29
CA ALA A 231 2.85 23.03 2.93
C ALA A 231 2.93 22.11 1.70
N TRP A 232 4.00 22.33 0.93
CA TRP A 232 4.71 21.47 -0.03
C TRP A 232 4.03 21.06 -1.35
N MET A 233 4.53 21.70 -2.42
CA MET A 233 4.49 21.17 -3.79
C MET A 233 5.16 19.79 -3.86
N LEU A 234 4.45 18.86 -4.50
CA LEU A 234 4.90 17.60 -5.11
C LEU A 234 6.11 17.80 -6.06
N LYS A 235 7.27 18.17 -5.52
CA LYS A 235 8.55 18.18 -6.23
C LYS A 235 9.61 17.26 -5.63
N LYS A 236 9.23 16.41 -4.65
CA LYS A 236 10.16 15.48 -3.97
C LYS A 236 9.51 14.15 -3.55
N MET A 237 8.66 13.59 -4.41
CA MET A 237 8.34 12.15 -4.38
C MET A 237 8.98 11.41 -5.57
N LEU A 238 10.10 11.95 -6.06
CA LEU A 238 11.15 11.29 -6.84
C LEU A 238 12.47 11.56 -6.12
#